data_AF-A0A8C3KUD7-F1
#
_entry.id   AF-A0A8C3KUD7-F1
#
_cell.length_a   1.000
_cell.length_b   1.000
_cell.length_c   1.000
_cell.angle_alpha   90.00
_cell.angle_beta   90.00
_cell.angle_gamma   90.00
#
_symmetry.space_group_name_H-M   'P 1'
#
loop_
_entity.id
_entity.type
_entity.pdbx_description
1 polymer ?
#
loop_
_entity_poly.entity_id
_entity_poly.type
_entity_poly.pdbx_seq_one_letter_code
_entity_poly.pdbx_strand_id
1 'polypeptide(L)'
;AGRLAARDGAEIRWWHAANSRRRAREAARSAVHMVEADVLLRGGRGGDGDPVMAHPPETDSDITLQEWLQEMVGTDKGIKLDFKSLDAVRPSLELLQLVKPCLERPVWLNADILPGPNGISAVVDAEGFLDTVTSFFPDVTLSLGWTTGWHPEQHNDGYSWTMVKEMAQICSALSQPVTFPVRAALVRQSAYELYWLIDQSDQYSLTVWTGKQDVYSVEDLLFIRENFDKSRVYYDISEPQNSEFKKAIGIEC
;
A
#
# COMPACT_ATOMS: atom_id res chain seq x y z
N ALA A 1 -18.69 -3.61 11.54
CA ALA A 1 -18.45 -3.48 10.08
C ALA A 1 -19.48 -4.23 9.26
N GLY A 2 -19.93 -3.61 8.16
CA GLY A 2 -20.72 -4.29 7.13
C GLY A 2 -19.88 -5.37 6.44
N ARG A 3 -20.51 -6.51 6.16
CA ARG A 3 -19.93 -7.50 5.24
C ARG A 3 -19.86 -6.85 3.85
N LEU A 4 -18.77 -7.07 3.12
CA LEU A 4 -18.67 -6.67 1.71
C LEU A 4 -19.86 -7.28 0.96
N ALA A 5 -20.54 -6.47 0.15
CA ALA A 5 -21.72 -6.88 -0.58
C ALA A 5 -21.34 -7.77 -1.78
N ALA A 6 -20.14 -7.57 -2.32
CA ALA A 6 -19.56 -8.38 -3.39
C ALA A 6 -18.07 -8.63 -3.18
N ARG A 7 -17.52 -9.60 -3.93
CA ARG A 7 -16.06 -9.76 -4.09
C ARG A 7 -15.55 -8.70 -5.08
N ASP A 8 -15.48 -7.44 -4.63
CA ASP A 8 -15.07 -6.29 -5.43
C ASP A 8 -14.13 -5.41 -4.59
N GLY A 9 -12.89 -5.25 -5.04
CA GLY A 9 -11.89 -4.48 -4.29
C GLY A 9 -12.20 -2.98 -4.22
N ALA A 10 -13.09 -2.47 -5.07
CA ALA A 10 -13.59 -1.09 -4.98
C ALA A 10 -14.51 -0.85 -3.77
N GLU A 11 -15.09 -1.90 -3.16
CA GLU A 11 -15.86 -1.77 -1.92
C GLU A 11 -14.97 -1.54 -0.69
N ILE A 12 -13.68 -1.86 -0.77
CA ILE A 12 -12.74 -1.54 0.29
C ILE A 12 -12.58 -0.02 0.38
N ARG A 13 -12.76 0.50 1.60
CA ARG A 13 -12.58 1.92 1.92
C ARG A 13 -11.29 2.06 2.67
N TRP A 14 -10.46 2.99 2.23
CA TRP A 14 -9.12 3.21 2.75
C TRP A 14 -9.05 4.51 3.51
N TRP A 15 -8.30 4.51 4.61
CA TRP A 15 -7.78 5.72 5.20
C TRP A 15 -6.29 5.80 4.90
N HIS A 16 -5.94 6.69 3.99
CA HIS A 16 -4.57 6.91 3.55
C HIS A 16 -3.77 7.77 4.54
N ALA A 17 -2.50 7.43 4.75
CA ALA A 17 -1.50 8.17 5.52
C ALA A 17 -2.01 8.57 6.92
N ALA A 18 -2.35 7.61 7.78
CA ALA A 18 -2.76 7.85 9.17
C ALA A 18 -1.59 8.23 10.09
N ASN A 19 -0.75 9.17 9.64
CA ASN A 19 0.60 9.41 10.15
C ASN A 19 0.68 10.35 11.37
N SER A 20 -0.39 10.50 12.12
CA SER A 20 -0.38 11.31 13.35
C SER A 20 -1.41 10.81 14.34
N ARG A 21 -1.24 11.17 15.62
CA ARG A 21 -2.16 10.73 16.70
C ARG A 21 -3.61 11.10 16.41
N ARG A 22 -3.83 12.31 15.90
CA ARG A 22 -5.15 12.77 15.49
C ARG A 22 -5.72 11.91 14.36
N ARG A 23 -4.94 11.67 13.30
CA ARG A 23 -5.39 10.91 12.14
C ARG A 23 -5.63 9.44 12.47
N ALA A 24 -4.79 8.81 13.29
CA ALA A 24 -4.98 7.44 13.75
C ALA A 24 -6.31 7.27 14.51
N ARG A 25 -6.61 8.18 15.44
CA ARG A 25 -7.89 8.17 16.19
C ARG A 25 -9.11 8.37 15.30
N GLU A 26 -9.00 9.25 14.30
CA GLU A 26 -10.07 9.47 13.33
C GLU A 26 -10.28 8.23 12.46
N ALA A 27 -9.20 7.62 11.97
CA ALA A 27 -9.23 6.40 11.17
C ALA A 27 -9.89 5.24 11.94
N ALA A 28 -9.48 5.02 13.19
CA ALA A 28 -10.02 3.98 14.07
C ALA A 28 -11.55 4.08 14.25
N ARG A 29 -12.08 5.31 14.33
CA ARG A 29 -13.52 5.59 14.51
C ARG A 29 -14.30 5.71 13.21
N SER A 30 -13.62 5.76 12.08
CA SER A 30 -14.24 5.95 10.77
C SER A 30 -14.90 4.66 10.25
N ALA A 31 -15.67 4.81 9.17
CA ALA A 31 -16.32 3.70 8.49
C ALA A 31 -15.38 2.95 7.51
N VAL A 32 -14.11 3.31 7.41
CA VAL A 32 -13.15 2.65 6.50
C VAL A 32 -12.93 1.19 6.88
N HIS A 33 -12.42 0.41 5.93
CA HIS A 33 -12.11 -1.01 6.10
C HIS A 33 -10.61 -1.23 6.34
N MET A 34 -9.75 -0.46 5.66
CA MET A 34 -8.30 -0.52 5.78
C MET A 34 -7.74 0.84 6.23
N VAL A 35 -6.75 0.83 7.10
CA VAL A 35 -5.99 2.01 7.50
C VAL A 35 -4.54 1.79 7.08
N GLU A 36 -4.03 2.71 6.27
CA GLU A 36 -2.65 2.73 5.83
C GLU A 36 -1.88 3.80 6.63
N ALA A 37 -0.63 3.51 6.98
CA ALA A 37 0.27 4.47 7.58
C ALA A 37 1.74 4.18 7.23
N ASP A 38 2.48 5.26 7.07
CA ASP A 38 3.89 5.23 6.70
C ASP A 38 4.78 5.07 7.94
N VAL A 39 5.80 4.22 7.85
CA VAL A 39 6.67 3.87 8.97
C VAL A 39 8.13 4.22 8.66
N LEU A 40 8.74 4.98 9.58
CA LEU A 40 10.16 5.31 9.61
C LEU A 40 10.75 5.02 10.99
N LEU A 41 12.07 4.88 11.06
CA LEU A 41 12.79 4.81 12.34
C LEU A 41 13.21 6.22 12.75
N ARG A 42 12.75 6.68 13.91
CA ARG A 42 13.15 8.00 14.45
C ARG A 42 14.67 8.06 14.57
N GLY A 43 15.28 9.13 14.05
CA GLY A 43 16.75 9.31 14.09
C GLY A 43 17.51 8.60 12.97
N GLY A 44 16.87 7.78 12.13
CA GLY A 44 17.47 7.19 10.93
C GLY A 44 18.51 6.08 11.19
N ARG A 45 19.39 5.86 10.20
CA ARG A 45 20.40 4.78 10.20
C ARG A 45 21.31 4.84 11.44
N GLY A 46 21.34 3.75 12.21
CA GLY A 46 22.18 3.62 13.40
C GLY A 46 21.62 4.31 14.66
N GLY A 47 20.39 4.81 14.61
CA GLY A 47 19.69 5.30 15.80
C GLY A 47 19.01 4.15 16.56
N ASP A 48 19.11 4.17 17.90
CA ASP A 48 18.30 3.34 18.81
C ASP A 48 16.88 3.92 18.97
N GLY A 49 16.32 4.51 17.92
CA GLY A 49 15.06 5.23 17.96
C GLY A 49 13.84 4.33 17.75
N ASP A 50 12.67 4.83 18.14
CA ASP A 50 11.40 4.11 17.96
C ASP A 50 10.91 4.19 16.50
N PRO A 51 10.20 3.15 16.00
CA PRO A 51 9.40 3.30 14.80
C PRO A 51 8.27 4.32 15.02
N VAL A 52 8.13 5.25 14.07
CA VAL A 52 7.18 6.36 14.11
C VAL A 52 6.39 6.44 12.82
N MET A 53 5.19 7.01 12.92
CA MET A 53 4.29 7.12 11.78
C MET A 53 4.60 8.37 10.96
N ALA A 54 5.48 8.28 9.97
CA ALA A 54 5.97 9.42 9.20
C ALA A 54 6.27 9.03 7.74
N HIS A 55 6.04 9.99 6.83
CA HIS A 55 6.39 9.90 5.42
C HIS A 55 7.39 11.01 5.09
N PRO A 56 8.46 10.78 4.31
CA PRO A 56 9.37 11.85 3.89
C PRO A 56 8.65 13.02 3.20
N PRO A 57 9.08 14.28 3.40
CA PRO A 57 10.32 14.69 4.05
C PRO A 57 10.27 14.68 5.59
N GLU A 58 9.12 14.43 6.20
CA GLU A 58 9.03 14.27 7.65
C GLU A 58 9.79 13.02 8.11
N THR A 59 10.65 13.19 9.12
CA THR A 59 11.47 12.12 9.72
C THR A 59 11.05 11.76 11.14
N ASP A 60 9.97 12.39 11.64
CA ASP A 60 9.41 12.17 12.96
C ASP A 60 7.89 12.47 12.98
N SER A 61 7.20 12.01 14.04
CA SER A 61 5.76 12.19 14.25
C SER A 61 5.39 12.25 15.73
N ASP A 62 4.19 12.75 16.02
CA ASP A 62 3.61 12.84 17.37
C ASP A 62 3.06 11.50 17.91
N ILE A 63 3.22 10.43 17.12
CA ILE A 63 2.79 9.08 17.45
C ILE A 63 3.84 8.04 17.02
N THR A 64 4.15 7.11 17.94
CA THR A 64 4.97 5.93 17.63
C THR A 64 4.13 4.83 16.99
N LEU A 65 4.76 3.85 16.32
CA LEU A 65 4.05 2.67 15.84
C LEU A 65 3.36 1.91 16.97
N GLN A 66 3.97 1.82 18.15
CA GLN A 66 3.36 1.14 19.29
C GLN A 66 2.05 1.81 19.70
N GLU A 67 2.04 3.14 19.84
CA GLU A 67 0.82 3.90 20.15
C GLU A 67 -0.23 3.78 19.03
N TRP A 68 0.21 3.80 17.77
CA TRP A 68 -0.68 3.65 16.62
C TRP A 68 -1.33 2.27 16.57
N LEU A 69 -0.56 1.20 16.83
CA LEU A 69 -1.09 -0.16 16.92
C LEU A 69 -2.11 -0.29 18.05
N GLN A 70 -1.90 0.38 19.18
CA GLN A 70 -2.87 0.41 20.28
C GLN A 70 -4.20 1.07 19.89
N GLU A 71 -4.17 2.10 19.05
CA GLU A 71 -5.40 2.74 18.52
C GLU A 71 -6.12 1.84 17.51
N MET A 72 -5.40 0.93 16.83
CA MET A 72 -6.00 -0.02 15.88
C MET A 72 -6.48 -1.33 16.51
N VAL A 73 -5.82 -1.79 17.58
CA VAL A 73 -6.22 -3.01 18.31
C VAL A 73 -7.63 -2.84 18.87
N GLY A 74 -8.47 -3.87 18.70
CA GLY A 74 -9.87 -3.84 19.13
C GLY A 74 -10.81 -3.09 18.18
N THR A 75 -10.29 -2.54 17.08
CA THR A 75 -11.12 -2.06 15.96
C THR A 75 -11.40 -3.19 14.97
N ASP A 76 -12.32 -2.95 14.04
CA ASP A 76 -12.63 -3.86 12.93
C ASP A 76 -11.87 -3.54 11.64
N LYS A 77 -10.72 -2.83 11.74
CA LYS A 77 -9.91 -2.36 10.61
C LYS A 77 -8.79 -3.34 10.27
N GLY A 78 -8.59 -3.59 8.98
CA GLY A 78 -7.29 -4.09 8.51
C GLY A 78 -6.27 -2.95 8.46
N ILE A 79 -4.99 -3.31 8.52
CA ILE A 79 -3.90 -2.33 8.54
C ILE A 79 -2.92 -2.59 7.41
N LYS A 80 -2.36 -1.52 6.85
CA LYS A 80 -1.25 -1.56 5.90
C LYS A 80 -0.12 -0.68 6.45
N LEU A 81 1.04 -1.27 6.72
CA LEU A 81 2.22 -0.54 7.18
C LEU A 81 3.16 -0.33 6.00
N ASP A 82 3.39 0.94 5.63
CA ASP A 82 4.24 1.33 4.50
C ASP A 82 5.64 1.75 4.97
N PHE A 83 6.58 0.83 4.85
CA PHE A 83 7.96 1.04 5.28
C PHE A 83 8.73 1.91 4.28
N LYS A 84 9.24 3.03 4.78
CA LYS A 84 10.07 3.96 4.00
C LYS A 84 11.56 3.73 4.19
N SER A 85 11.95 2.86 5.11
CA SER A 85 13.34 2.42 5.29
C SER A 85 13.43 1.00 5.86
N LEU A 86 14.49 0.28 5.48
CA LEU A 86 14.76 -1.06 6.02
C LEU A 86 14.98 -1.03 7.54
N ASP A 87 15.60 0.03 8.06
CA ASP A 87 15.94 0.16 9.48
C ASP A 87 14.71 0.11 10.39
N ALA A 88 13.55 0.54 9.88
CA ALA A 88 12.29 0.52 10.61
C ALA A 88 11.63 -0.86 10.65
N VAL A 89 11.98 -1.78 9.74
CA VAL A 89 11.25 -3.03 9.51
C VAL A 89 11.31 -3.93 10.75
N ARG A 90 12.50 -4.37 11.15
CA ARG A 90 12.64 -5.31 12.27
C ARG A 90 12.04 -4.79 13.59
N PRO A 91 12.37 -3.58 14.07
CA PRO A 91 11.78 -3.05 15.30
C PRO A 91 10.24 -2.94 15.22
N SER A 92 9.71 -2.66 14.02
CA SER A 92 8.26 -2.61 13.81
C SER A 92 7.60 -3.98 13.85
N LEU A 93 8.22 -4.99 13.26
CA LEU A 93 7.68 -6.36 13.27
C LEU A 93 7.72 -6.97 14.68
N GLU A 94 8.73 -6.62 15.49
CA GLU A 94 8.77 -6.99 16.91
C GLU A 94 7.57 -6.42 17.68
N LEU A 95 7.24 -5.14 17.48
CA LEU A 95 6.04 -4.52 18.08
C LEU A 95 4.74 -5.14 17.55
N LEU A 96 4.65 -5.35 16.23
CA LEU A 96 3.47 -5.94 15.58
C LEU A 96 3.22 -7.36 16.09
N GLN A 97 4.27 -8.17 16.31
CA GLN A 97 4.14 -9.55 16.78
C GLN A 97 3.43 -9.64 18.14
N LEU A 98 3.66 -8.65 19.02
CA LEU A 98 3.03 -8.59 20.34
C LEU A 98 1.51 -8.39 20.26
N VAL A 99 1.02 -7.69 19.23
CA VAL A 99 -0.40 -7.35 19.09
C VAL A 99 -1.11 -8.13 17.99
N LYS A 100 -0.39 -8.86 17.14
CA LYS A 100 -0.94 -9.61 16.01
C LYS A 100 -2.11 -10.54 16.38
N PRO A 101 -2.11 -11.25 17.54
CA PRO A 101 -3.26 -12.07 17.95
C PRO A 101 -4.54 -11.27 18.22
N CYS A 102 -4.42 -9.97 18.50
CA CYS A 102 -5.54 -9.06 18.76
C CYS A 102 -6.03 -8.34 17.50
N LEU A 103 -5.38 -8.55 16.35
CA LEU A 103 -5.79 -7.99 15.06
C LEU A 103 -6.63 -9.04 14.32
N GLU A 104 -7.96 -8.85 14.33
CA GLU A 104 -8.94 -9.75 13.70
C GLU A 104 -9.03 -9.58 12.17
N ARG A 105 -8.31 -8.61 11.62
CA ARG A 105 -8.36 -8.23 10.21
C ARG A 105 -6.99 -8.35 9.54
N PRO A 106 -6.94 -8.31 8.19
CA PRO A 106 -5.68 -8.44 7.46
C PRO A 106 -4.64 -7.40 7.86
N VAL A 107 -3.39 -7.84 7.87
CA VAL A 107 -2.20 -7.00 8.02
C VAL A 107 -1.43 -7.08 6.71
N TRP A 108 -1.17 -5.92 6.10
CA TRP A 108 -0.40 -5.81 4.88
C TRP A 108 0.91 -5.10 5.18
N LEU A 109 2.02 -5.62 4.67
CA LEU A 109 3.34 -5.01 4.85
C LEU A 109 3.83 -4.52 3.50
N ASN A 110 4.02 -3.20 3.39
CA ASN A 110 4.32 -2.51 2.16
C ASN A 110 5.74 -1.96 2.14
N ALA A 111 6.38 -2.05 0.99
CA ALA A 111 7.61 -1.32 0.71
C ALA A 111 7.77 -1.12 -0.80
N ASP A 112 8.34 0.02 -1.18
CA ASP A 112 8.82 0.26 -2.55
C ASP A 112 10.22 -0.31 -2.70
N ILE A 113 10.30 -1.53 -3.25
CA ILE A 113 11.54 -2.33 -3.28
C ILE A 113 12.28 -2.25 -4.62
N LEU A 114 11.66 -1.64 -5.64
CA LEU A 114 12.23 -1.48 -6.97
C LEU A 114 12.09 -0.03 -7.47
N PRO A 115 12.98 0.45 -8.35
CA PRO A 115 12.81 1.72 -9.01
C PRO A 115 11.71 1.62 -10.08
N GLY A 116 10.76 2.56 -10.05
CA GLY A 116 9.65 2.62 -10.97
C GLY A 116 9.70 3.83 -11.90
N PRO A 117 8.62 4.05 -12.65
CA PRO A 117 8.55 5.16 -13.59
C PRO A 117 8.70 6.49 -12.87
N ASN A 118 9.65 7.31 -13.35
CA ASN A 118 9.98 8.63 -12.80
C ASN A 118 10.36 8.62 -11.29
N GLY A 119 10.67 7.44 -10.73
CA GLY A 119 11.06 7.29 -9.33
C GLY A 119 12.46 7.87 -9.09
N ILE A 120 12.56 8.85 -8.19
CA ILE A 120 13.85 9.45 -7.79
C ILE A 120 14.22 9.14 -6.33
N SER A 121 13.28 8.61 -5.56
CA SER A 121 13.50 8.21 -4.18
C SER A 121 14.31 6.92 -4.09
N ALA A 122 15.08 6.78 -3.01
CA ALA A 122 15.73 5.52 -2.70
C ALA A 122 14.68 4.43 -2.45
N VAL A 123 14.97 3.23 -2.95
CA VAL A 123 14.17 2.03 -2.69
C VAL A 123 14.53 1.42 -1.35
N VAL A 124 13.62 0.64 -0.79
CA VAL A 124 13.93 -0.26 0.33
C VAL A 124 14.65 -1.48 -0.23
N ASP A 125 15.66 -1.98 0.50
CA ASP A 125 16.37 -3.20 0.12
C ASP A 125 15.40 -4.40 0.05
N ALA A 126 15.28 -5.01 -1.13
CA ALA A 126 14.29 -6.05 -1.39
C ALA A 126 14.55 -7.33 -0.59
N GLU A 127 15.79 -7.82 -0.60
CA GLU A 127 16.18 -9.07 0.07
C GLU A 127 16.02 -8.93 1.58
N GLY A 128 16.59 -7.87 2.17
CA GLY A 128 16.50 -7.60 3.60
C GLY A 128 15.07 -7.37 4.09
N PHE A 129 14.23 -6.70 3.30
CA PHE A 129 12.81 -6.51 3.62
C PHE A 129 12.08 -7.87 3.62
N LEU A 130 12.20 -8.62 2.53
CA LEU A 130 11.50 -9.90 2.37
C LEU A 130 11.95 -10.91 3.42
N ASP A 131 13.26 -11.12 3.61
CA ASP A 131 13.80 -12.05 4.61
C ASP A 131 13.32 -11.73 6.02
N THR A 132 13.31 -10.44 6.38
CA THR A 132 12.85 -10.02 7.70
C THR A 132 11.35 -10.25 7.84
N VAL A 133 10.55 -9.88 6.85
CA VAL A 133 9.10 -10.05 6.88
C VAL A 133 8.69 -11.52 6.92
N THR A 134 9.23 -12.35 6.04
CA THR A 134 8.85 -13.78 5.96
C THR A 134 9.31 -14.55 7.20
N SER A 135 10.40 -14.14 7.85
CA SER A 135 10.84 -14.72 9.12
C SER A 135 9.88 -14.42 10.29
N PHE A 136 9.20 -13.27 10.31
CA PHE A 136 8.26 -12.92 11.38
C PHE A 136 6.83 -13.36 11.07
N PHE A 137 6.40 -13.18 9.82
CA PHE A 137 5.02 -13.39 9.39
C PHE A 137 4.98 -14.11 8.03
N PRO A 138 5.15 -15.46 8.01
CA PRO A 138 5.20 -16.22 6.76
C PRO A 138 3.89 -16.19 5.96
N ASP A 139 2.76 -15.92 6.61
CA ASP A 139 1.42 -15.91 5.97
C ASP A 139 0.83 -14.50 5.80
N VAL A 140 1.66 -13.45 5.86
CA VAL A 140 1.21 -12.05 5.70
C VAL A 140 0.94 -11.70 4.24
N THR A 141 0.09 -10.71 3.98
CA THR A 141 -0.01 -10.12 2.64
C THR A 141 1.13 -9.12 2.43
N LEU A 142 1.89 -9.32 1.36
CA LEU A 142 2.93 -8.39 0.94
C LEU A 142 2.36 -7.38 -0.04
N SER A 143 2.81 -6.13 0.08
CA SER A 143 2.41 -5.03 -0.79
C SER A 143 3.67 -4.42 -1.41
N LEU A 144 4.14 -5.00 -2.52
CA LEU A 144 5.48 -4.73 -3.06
C LEU A 144 5.38 -3.74 -4.21
N GLY A 145 5.93 -2.55 -3.99
CA GLY A 145 5.79 -1.42 -4.90
C GLY A 145 7.07 -1.05 -5.62
N TRP A 146 6.95 0.01 -6.41
CA TRP A 146 8.06 0.72 -7.00
C TRP A 146 8.05 2.17 -6.54
N THR A 147 9.24 2.76 -6.37
CA THR A 147 9.30 4.21 -6.23
C THR A 147 8.83 4.85 -7.54
N THR A 148 7.87 5.76 -7.46
CA THR A 148 7.27 6.40 -8.65
C THR A 148 7.24 7.90 -8.52
N GLY A 149 7.29 8.59 -9.66
CA GLY A 149 7.08 10.03 -9.77
C GLY A 149 5.96 10.36 -10.74
N TRP A 150 5.35 11.52 -10.54
CA TRP A 150 4.44 12.12 -11.50
C TRP A 150 4.77 13.61 -11.66
N HIS A 151 4.78 14.10 -12.90
CA HIS A 151 5.15 15.46 -13.24
C HIS A 151 4.15 16.09 -14.23
N PRO A 152 3.55 17.27 -13.92
CA PRO A 152 2.48 17.87 -14.72
C PRO A 152 2.90 18.34 -16.12
N GLU A 153 4.19 18.61 -16.31
CA GLU A 153 4.73 19.17 -17.56
C GLU A 153 5.60 18.17 -18.33
N GLN A 154 5.62 16.90 -17.92
CA GLN A 154 6.41 15.87 -18.56
C GLN A 154 5.52 14.73 -19.05
N HIS A 155 6.05 13.96 -20.00
CA HIS A 155 5.47 12.67 -20.31
C HIS A 155 5.70 11.75 -19.11
N ASN A 156 4.61 11.21 -18.55
CA ASN A 156 4.68 10.28 -17.44
C ASN A 156 4.66 8.86 -18.00
N ASP A 157 5.84 8.28 -18.16
CA ASP A 157 5.96 6.87 -18.55
C ASP A 157 5.28 5.95 -17.53
N GLY A 158 4.73 4.85 -18.02
CA GLY A 158 4.22 3.78 -17.18
C GLY A 158 5.28 2.75 -16.80
N TYR A 159 4.87 1.74 -16.05
CA TYR A 159 5.64 0.53 -15.74
C TYR A 159 6.06 -0.21 -17.01
N SER A 160 7.37 -0.35 -17.22
CA SER A 160 7.93 -1.04 -18.38
C SER A 160 7.93 -2.57 -18.20
N TRP A 161 8.08 -3.31 -19.32
CA TRP A 161 8.30 -4.76 -19.28
C TRP A 161 9.46 -5.19 -18.39
N THR A 162 10.54 -4.43 -18.37
CA THR A 162 11.69 -4.72 -17.51
C THR A 162 11.29 -4.64 -16.05
N MET A 163 10.58 -3.57 -15.66
CA MET A 163 10.13 -3.36 -14.27
C MET A 163 9.20 -4.47 -13.78
N VAL A 164 8.19 -4.85 -14.58
CA VAL A 164 7.24 -5.89 -14.16
C VAL A 164 7.87 -7.29 -14.15
N LYS A 165 8.81 -7.58 -15.06
CA LYS A 165 9.53 -8.87 -15.08
C LYS A 165 10.46 -9.01 -13.90
N GLU A 166 11.14 -7.95 -13.50
CA GLU A 166 12.00 -7.93 -12.31
C GLU A 166 11.18 -8.17 -11.04
N MET A 167 10.04 -7.47 -10.88
CA MET A 167 9.12 -7.73 -9.78
C MET A 167 8.60 -9.17 -9.77
N ALA A 168 8.21 -9.71 -10.93
CA ALA A 168 7.76 -11.10 -11.05
C ALA A 168 8.86 -12.11 -10.64
N GLN A 169 10.12 -11.85 -10.98
CA GLN A 169 11.25 -12.69 -10.58
C GLN A 169 11.42 -12.71 -9.06
N ILE A 170 11.39 -11.54 -8.41
CA ILE A 170 11.46 -11.43 -6.95
C ILE A 170 10.30 -12.21 -6.31
N CYS A 171 9.08 -12.03 -6.82
CA CYS A 171 7.90 -12.63 -6.22
C CYS A 171 7.76 -14.13 -6.47
N SER A 172 8.44 -14.70 -7.48
CA SER A 172 8.33 -16.12 -7.85
C SER A 172 8.72 -17.11 -6.75
N ALA A 173 9.50 -16.67 -5.77
CA ALA A 173 9.90 -17.47 -4.61
C ALA A 173 8.96 -17.34 -3.40
N LEU A 174 7.98 -16.44 -3.45
CA LEU A 174 7.08 -16.13 -2.34
C LEU A 174 5.85 -17.04 -2.34
N SER A 175 5.40 -17.45 -1.16
CA SER A 175 4.15 -18.19 -0.96
C SER A 175 2.99 -17.29 -0.47
N GLN A 176 3.32 -16.06 -0.09
CA GLN A 176 2.41 -15.04 0.39
C GLN A 176 1.53 -14.49 -0.74
N PRO A 177 0.30 -14.06 -0.44
CA PRO A 177 -0.42 -13.14 -1.32
C PRO A 177 0.38 -11.85 -1.52
N VAL A 178 0.49 -11.39 -2.77
CA VAL A 178 1.21 -10.17 -3.13
C VAL A 178 0.27 -9.21 -3.84
N THR A 179 0.13 -7.99 -3.33
CA THR A 179 -0.48 -6.90 -4.08
C THR A 179 0.60 -5.95 -4.57
N PHE A 180 0.44 -5.42 -5.77
CA PHE A 180 1.37 -4.47 -6.37
C PHE A 180 0.75 -3.05 -6.31
N PRO A 181 1.27 -2.15 -5.46
CA PRO A 181 0.88 -0.75 -5.46
C PRO A 181 1.24 -0.08 -6.79
N VAL A 182 0.24 0.35 -7.53
CA VAL A 182 0.41 1.05 -8.80
C VAL A 182 -0.24 2.43 -8.76
N ARG A 183 0.47 3.44 -9.26
CA ARG A 183 -0.02 4.82 -9.26
C ARG A 183 -1.06 4.98 -10.36
N ALA A 184 -2.28 5.42 -10.02
CA ALA A 184 -3.42 5.50 -10.93
C ALA A 184 -3.09 6.21 -12.26
N ALA A 185 -2.36 7.33 -12.18
CA ALA A 185 -1.96 8.14 -13.32
C ALA A 185 -1.04 7.43 -14.34
N LEU A 186 -0.45 6.29 -13.97
CA LEU A 186 0.54 5.54 -14.76
C LEU A 186 0.03 4.18 -15.27
N VAL A 187 -1.15 3.72 -14.80
CA VAL A 187 -1.63 2.37 -15.10
C VAL A 187 -2.04 2.24 -16.56
N ARG A 188 -2.65 3.28 -17.15
CA ARG A 188 -3.18 3.23 -18.52
C ARG A 188 -2.09 2.97 -19.56
N GLN A 189 -0.90 3.51 -19.34
CA GLN A 189 0.27 3.35 -20.19
C GLN A 189 0.86 1.92 -20.11
N SER A 190 0.52 1.17 -19.06
CA SER A 190 1.13 -0.11 -18.71
C SER A 190 0.13 -1.24 -18.48
N ALA A 191 -1.05 -1.11 -19.08
CA ALA A 191 -2.13 -2.06 -18.88
C ALA A 191 -1.69 -3.49 -19.23
N TYR A 192 -0.94 -3.67 -20.33
CA TYR A 192 -0.48 -4.98 -20.77
C TYR A 192 0.59 -5.57 -19.86
N GLU A 193 1.55 -4.76 -19.45
CA GLU A 193 2.64 -5.13 -18.53
C GLU A 193 2.08 -5.56 -17.17
N LEU A 194 1.15 -4.79 -16.62
CA LEU A 194 0.52 -5.06 -15.34
C LEU A 194 -0.45 -6.24 -15.41
N TYR A 195 -1.19 -6.39 -16.52
CA TYR A 195 -2.01 -7.58 -16.76
C TYR A 195 -1.15 -8.85 -16.76
N TRP A 196 -0.04 -8.84 -17.51
CA TRP A 196 0.88 -9.98 -17.53
C TRP A 196 1.43 -10.30 -16.14
N LEU A 197 1.79 -9.27 -15.36
CA LEU A 197 2.32 -9.45 -14.00
C LEU A 197 1.33 -10.16 -13.10
N ILE A 198 0.08 -9.69 -13.04
CA ILE A 198 -0.92 -10.34 -12.18
C ILE A 198 -1.32 -11.72 -12.68
N ASP A 199 -1.18 -12.03 -13.97
CA ASP A 199 -1.49 -13.34 -14.52
C ASP A 199 -0.43 -14.41 -14.14
N GLN A 200 0.69 -14.02 -13.56
CA GLN A 200 1.73 -14.96 -13.12
C GLN A 200 1.31 -15.81 -11.90
N SER A 201 0.33 -15.36 -11.10
CA SER A 201 -0.17 -16.10 -9.93
C SER A 201 -1.59 -15.65 -9.58
N ASP A 202 -2.45 -16.57 -9.15
CA ASP A 202 -3.79 -16.26 -8.63
C ASP A 202 -3.75 -15.53 -7.28
N GLN A 203 -2.61 -15.57 -6.59
CA GLN A 203 -2.35 -14.83 -5.35
C GLN A 203 -1.94 -13.37 -5.58
N TYR A 204 -1.78 -12.94 -6.83
CA TYR A 204 -1.39 -11.57 -7.15
C TYR A 204 -2.58 -10.64 -7.30
N SER A 205 -2.42 -9.37 -6.91
CA SER A 205 -3.42 -8.32 -7.07
C SER A 205 -2.78 -6.97 -7.34
N LEU A 206 -3.59 -5.96 -7.68
CA LEU A 206 -3.16 -4.57 -7.75
C LEU A 206 -3.78 -3.76 -6.61
N THR A 207 -3.02 -2.81 -6.08
CA THR A 207 -3.54 -1.74 -5.22
C THR A 207 -3.32 -0.41 -5.95
N VAL A 208 -4.37 0.14 -6.55
CA VAL A 208 -4.29 1.42 -7.25
C VAL A 208 -4.29 2.54 -6.22
N TRP A 209 -3.28 3.41 -6.25
CA TRP A 209 -3.13 4.52 -5.32
C TRP A 209 -2.82 5.84 -6.04
N THR A 210 -2.94 6.96 -5.33
CA THR A 210 -2.77 8.31 -5.91
C THR A 210 -1.94 9.23 -5.02
N GLY A 211 -0.98 9.93 -5.60
CA GLY A 211 -0.30 11.06 -4.97
C GLY A 211 -1.14 12.34 -4.96
N LYS A 212 -0.85 13.25 -4.03
CA LYS A 212 -1.60 14.52 -3.85
C LYS A 212 -1.59 15.43 -5.09
N GLN A 213 -0.59 15.30 -5.95
CA GLN A 213 -0.39 16.15 -7.12
C GLN A 213 -0.77 15.43 -8.42
N ASP A 214 -1.15 14.15 -8.35
CA ASP A 214 -1.42 13.36 -9.54
C ASP A 214 -2.67 13.89 -10.23
N VAL A 215 -2.58 14.03 -11.55
CA VAL A 215 -3.75 14.29 -12.39
C VAL A 215 -4.14 12.99 -13.09
N TYR A 216 -5.35 12.53 -12.81
CA TYR A 216 -5.99 11.36 -13.40
C TYR A 216 -7.50 11.58 -13.45
N SER A 217 -8.16 10.88 -14.36
CA SER A 217 -9.60 10.98 -14.57
C SER A 217 -10.37 9.80 -13.96
N VAL A 218 -11.68 9.96 -13.78
CA VAL A 218 -12.56 8.83 -13.41
C VAL A 218 -12.55 7.78 -14.53
N GLU A 219 -12.43 8.21 -15.78
CA GLU A 219 -12.29 7.34 -16.95
C GLU A 219 -11.03 6.46 -16.89
N ASP A 220 -9.95 6.93 -16.27
CA ASP A 220 -8.75 6.10 -16.06
C ASP A 220 -9.01 4.99 -15.03
N LEU A 221 -9.77 5.29 -13.97
CA LEU A 221 -10.17 4.27 -12.98
C LEU A 221 -11.17 3.26 -13.57
N LEU A 222 -12.12 3.74 -14.39
CA LEU A 222 -13.04 2.88 -15.13
C LEU A 222 -12.29 1.98 -16.12
N PHE A 223 -11.30 2.52 -16.82
CA PHE A 223 -10.43 1.73 -17.69
C PHE A 223 -9.74 0.58 -16.93
N ILE A 224 -9.19 0.84 -15.74
CA ILE A 224 -8.61 -0.23 -14.91
C ILE A 224 -9.68 -1.27 -14.56
N ARG A 225 -10.85 -0.83 -14.11
CA ARG A 225 -11.94 -1.75 -13.75
C ARG A 225 -12.42 -2.63 -14.92
N GLU A 226 -12.41 -2.10 -16.14
CA GLU A 226 -12.85 -2.83 -17.34
C GLU A 226 -11.82 -3.86 -17.81
N ASN A 227 -10.54 -3.66 -17.51
CA ASN A 227 -9.45 -4.49 -18.03
C ASN A 227 -8.91 -5.51 -17.01
N PHE A 228 -9.22 -5.35 -15.73
CA PHE A 228 -8.73 -6.19 -14.65
C PHE A 228 -9.88 -6.86 -13.88
N ASP A 229 -9.65 -8.06 -13.34
CA ASP A 229 -10.63 -8.70 -12.45
C ASP A 229 -10.85 -7.82 -11.20
N LYS A 230 -12.07 -7.30 -11.06
CA LYS A 230 -12.48 -6.42 -9.96
C LYS A 230 -12.26 -7.01 -8.57
N SER A 231 -12.19 -8.33 -8.43
CA SER A 231 -11.89 -8.99 -7.15
C SER A 231 -10.40 -8.94 -6.78
N ARG A 232 -9.53 -8.58 -7.74
CA ARG A 232 -8.07 -8.53 -7.63
C ARG A 232 -7.50 -7.11 -7.77
N VAL A 233 -8.36 -6.08 -7.72
CA VAL A 233 -7.92 -4.67 -7.78
C VAL A 233 -8.55 -3.88 -6.64
N TYR A 234 -7.71 -3.35 -5.76
CA TYR A 234 -8.09 -2.48 -4.66
C TYR A 234 -7.80 -1.01 -5.01
N TYR A 235 -8.56 -0.09 -4.43
CA TYR A 235 -8.49 1.34 -4.78
C TYR A 235 -8.28 2.20 -3.51
N ASP A 236 -7.03 2.60 -3.25
CA ASP A 236 -6.65 3.59 -2.23
C ASP A 236 -6.54 4.97 -2.88
N ILE A 237 -7.70 5.54 -3.22
CA ILE A 237 -7.83 6.73 -4.07
C ILE A 237 -8.31 7.92 -3.24
N SER A 238 -7.74 9.09 -3.46
CA SER A 238 -8.16 10.33 -2.81
C SER A 238 -9.53 10.83 -3.29
N GLU A 239 -10.25 11.53 -2.42
CA GLU A 239 -11.44 12.31 -2.83
C GLU A 239 -11.03 13.54 -3.66
N PRO A 240 -11.89 14.02 -4.59
CA PRO A 240 -13.25 13.56 -4.88
C PRO A 240 -13.37 12.39 -5.88
N GLN A 241 -12.30 12.02 -6.59
CA GLN A 241 -12.35 11.03 -7.68
C GLN A 241 -12.82 9.66 -7.20
N ASN A 242 -12.46 9.27 -5.98
CA ASN A 242 -12.90 8.01 -5.38
C ASN A 242 -14.45 7.93 -5.29
N SER A 243 -15.11 8.98 -4.80
CA SER A 243 -16.58 9.03 -4.73
C SER A 243 -17.23 9.04 -6.12
N GLU A 244 -16.66 9.78 -7.07
CA GLU A 244 -17.18 9.85 -8.44
C GLU A 244 -17.06 8.49 -9.16
N PHE A 245 -15.92 7.82 -9.00
CA PHE A 245 -15.69 6.47 -9.51
C PHE A 245 -16.67 5.46 -8.91
N LYS A 246 -16.81 5.43 -7.58
CA LYS A 246 -17.74 4.53 -6.89
C LYS A 246 -19.18 4.74 -7.34
N LYS A 247 -19.60 6.00 -7.48
CA LYS A 247 -20.91 6.35 -8.05
C LYS A 247 -21.08 5.83 -9.47
N ALA A 248 -20.06 5.97 -10.33
CA ALA A 248 -20.10 5.51 -11.72
C ALA A 248 -20.27 3.98 -11.83
N ILE A 249 -19.81 3.22 -10.83
CA ILE A 249 -19.88 1.74 -10.82
C ILE A 249 -20.99 1.20 -9.91
N GLY A 250 -21.84 2.08 -9.37
CA GLY A 250 -23.02 1.70 -8.57
C GLY A 250 -22.72 1.31 -7.12
N ILE A 251 -21.59 1.73 -6.56
CA ILE A 251 -21.27 1.57 -5.12
C ILE A 251 -21.72 2.83 -4.37
N GLU A 252 -22.56 2.66 -3.35
CA GLU A 252 -22.94 3.75 -2.43
C GLU A 252 -21.76 4.09 -1.50
N CYS A 253 -21.43 5.39 -1.40
CA CYS A 253 -20.36 5.90 -0.53
C CYS A 253 -20.81 6.12 0.91
#